data_AF-A0A7X2D159-F1
#
_entry.id   AF-A0A7X2D159-F1
#
_cell.length_a   1.000
_cell.length_b   1.000
_cell.length_c   1.000
_cell.angle_alpha   90.00
_cell.angle_beta   90.00
_cell.angle_gamma   90.00
#
_symmetry.space_group_name_H-M   'P 1'
#
loop_
_entity.id
_entity.type
_entity.pdbx_description
1 polymer ?
#
loop_
_entity_poly.entity_id
_entity_poly.type
_entity_poly.pdbx_seq_one_letter_code
_entity_poly.pdbx_strand_id
1 'polypeptide(L)' 'MSEVQKIITAIGAIITVVGLISILINFNTMRKGLSYDRPEEVDKGVSGMLMGGIIAGGAATIAAAAVAALSLIQF' A
#
# COMPACT_ATOMS: atom_id res chain seq x y z
N MET A 1 18.09 15.73 4.55
CA MET A 1 16.64 15.82 4.26
C MET A 1 16.08 17.06 4.90
N SER A 2 15.41 17.90 4.11
CA SER A 2 14.61 19.03 4.63
C SER A 2 13.41 18.53 5.43
N GLU A 3 12.79 19.41 6.24
CA GLU A 3 11.58 19.09 7.00
C GLU A 3 10.44 18.62 6.08
N VAL A 4 10.29 19.25 4.91
CA VAL A 4 9.32 18.86 3.88
C VAL A 4 9.55 17.44 3.38
N GLN A 5 10.80 17.06 3.08
CA GLN A 5 11.13 15.70 2.65
C GLN A 5 10.81 14.66 3.74
N LYS A 6 11.04 14.99 5.02
CA LYS A 6 10.73 14.09 6.15
C LYS A 6 9.23 13.84 6.25
N ILE A 7 8.41 14.88 6.11
CA ILE A 7 6.94 14.77 6.15
C ILE A 7 6.44 13.89 5.01
N ILE A 8 6.89 14.12 3.77
CA ILE A 8 6.48 13.34 2.61
C ILE A 8 6.84 11.87 2.79
N THR A 9 8.05 11.59 3.26
CA THR A 9 8.52 10.21 3.51
C THR A 9 7.68 9.53 4.59
N ALA A 10 7.35 10.24 5.67
CA ALA A 10 6.51 9.71 6.75
C ALA A 10 5.09 9.39 6.28
N ILE A 11 4.47 10.28 5.51
CA ILE A 11 3.13 10.05 4.93
C ILE A 11 3.16 8.85 3.99
N GLY A 12 4.15 8.78 3.09
CA GLY A 12 4.32 7.64 2.19
C GLY A 12 4.46 6.31 2.92
N ALA A 13 5.24 6.30 4.01
CA ALA A 13 5.40 5.12 4.85
C ALA A 13 4.09 4.70 5.52
N ILE A 14 3.31 5.65 6.08
CA ILE A 14 2.01 5.36 6.71
C ILE A 14 1.05 4.74 5.69
N ILE A 15 0.91 5.33 4.51
CA ILE A 15 -0.01 4.82 3.48
C ILE A 15 0.47 3.43 2.99
N THR A 16 1.78 3.24 2.89
CA THR A 16 2.35 1.93 2.55
C THR A 16 1.93 0.87 3.56
N VAL A 17 2.05 1.17 4.87
CA VAL A 17 1.62 0.26 5.94
C VAL A 17 0.12 -0.02 5.86
N VAL A 18 -0.71 0.98 5.59
CA VAL A 18 -2.16 0.79 5.42
C VAL A 18 -2.46 -0.16 4.26
N GLY A 19 -1.78 0.02 3.11
CA GLY A 19 -1.92 -0.88 1.96
C GLY A 19 -1.53 -2.32 2.30
N LEU A 20 -0.41 -2.51 3.02
CA LEU A 20 0.05 -3.83 3.46
C LEU A 20 -0.93 -4.50 4.44
N ILE A 21 -1.49 -3.74 5.38
CA ILE A 21 -2.53 -4.26 6.30
C ILE A 21 -3.76 -4.71 5.52
N SER A 22 -4.18 -3.96 4.49
CA SER A 22 -5.28 -4.36 3.61
C SER A 22 -5.02 -5.72 2.94
N ILE A 23 -3.78 -5.98 2.49
CA ILE A 23 -3.41 -7.30 1.93
C ILE A 23 -3.64 -8.41 2.96
N LEU A 24 -3.20 -8.22 4.21
CA LEU A 24 -3.34 -9.22 5.27
C LEU A 24 -4.81 -9.52 5.61
N ILE A 25 -5.65 -8.48 5.68
CA ILE A 25 -7.08 -8.64 5.94
C ILE A 25 -7.74 -9.44 4.80
N ASN A 26 -7.45 -9.09 3.55
CA ASN A 26 -8.05 -9.74 2.39
C ASN A 26 -7.51 -11.16 2.15
N PHE A 27 -6.27 -11.43 2.54
CA PHE A 27 -5.74 -12.80 2.58
C PHE A 27 -6.54 -13.69 3.55
N ASN A 28 -6.92 -13.16 4.71
CA ASN A 28 -7.79 -13.89 5.63
C ASN A 28 -9.19 -14.14 5.05
N THR A 29 -9.76 -13.17 4.31
CA THR A 29 -11.02 -13.34 3.57
C THR A 29 -10.91 -14.45 2.53
N MET A 30 -9.85 -14.44 1.72
CA MET A 30 -9.60 -15.49 0.72
C MET A 30 -9.50 -16.87 1.37
N ARG A 31 -8.75 -16.99 2.48
CA ARG A 31 -8.60 -18.26 3.21
C ARG A 31 -9.91 -18.77 3.77
N LYS A 32 -10.77 -17.89 4.29
CA LYS A 32 -12.11 -18.28 4.74
C LYS A 32 -12.95 -18.78 3.56
N GLY A 33 -12.91 -18.09 2.42
CA GLY A 33 -13.56 -18.54 1.20
C GLY A 33 -13.17 -19.97 0.79
N LEU A 34 -11.87 -20.27 0.82
CA LEU A 34 -11.36 -21.62 0.54
C LEU A 34 -11.83 -22.66 1.57
N SER A 35 -11.82 -22.33 2.86
CA SER A 35 -12.21 -23.26 3.92
C SER A 35 -13.72 -23.56 3.95
N TYR A 36 -14.56 -22.66 3.44
CA TYR A 36 -16.02 -22.78 3.45
C TYR A 36 -16.63 -23.04 2.07
N ASP A 37 -15.80 -23.31 1.05
CA ASP A 37 -16.20 -23.57 -0.34
C ASP A 37 -17.04 -22.42 -0.95
N ARG A 38 -16.62 -21.18 -0.67
CA ARG A 38 -17.26 -19.93 -1.10
C ARG A 38 -16.41 -19.19 -2.13
N PRO A 39 -16.59 -19.45 -3.44
CA PRO A 39 -15.75 -18.88 -4.49
C PRO A 39 -15.80 -17.33 -4.52
N GLU A 40 -16.95 -16.74 -4.18
CA GLU A 40 -17.12 -15.29 -4.13
C GLU A 40 -16.23 -14.60 -3.07
N GLU A 41 -15.98 -15.28 -1.94
CA GLU A 41 -15.08 -14.76 -0.90
C GLU A 41 -13.61 -14.89 -1.31
N VAL A 42 -13.27 -15.92 -2.10
CA VAL A 42 -11.93 -16.09 -2.68
C VAL A 42 -11.63 -14.94 -3.63
N ASP A 43 -12.51 -14.70 -4.61
CA ASP A 43 -12.33 -13.62 -5.60
C ASP A 43 -12.28 -12.24 -4.94
N LYS A 44 -13.15 -11.99 -3.95
CA LYS A 44 -13.12 -10.76 -3.17
C LYS A 44 -11.81 -10.59 -2.40
N GLY A 45 -11.30 -11.66 -1.79
CA GLY A 45 -10.02 -11.65 -1.10
C GLY A 45 -8.86 -11.37 -2.04
N VAL A 46 -8.80 -12.03 -3.20
CA VAL A 46 -7.74 -11.79 -4.21
C VAL A 46 -7.79 -10.36 -4.74
N SER A 47 -8.97 -9.86 -5.10
CA SER A 47 -9.15 -8.48 -5.58
C SER A 47 -8.74 -7.44 -4.52
N GLY A 48 -9.14 -7.66 -3.27
CA GLY A 48 -8.76 -6.80 -2.15
C GLY A 48 -7.25 -6.82 -1.85
N MET A 49 -6.60 -7.98 -2.00
CA MET A 49 -5.14 -8.08 -1.90
C MET A 49 -4.44 -7.29 -3.00
N LEU A 50 -4.90 -7.40 -4.26
CA LEU A 50 -4.36 -6.63 -5.38
C LEU A 50 -4.49 -5.12 -5.15
N MET A 51 -5.67 -4.65 -4.70
CA MET A 51 -5.87 -3.25 -4.35
C MET A 51 -4.96 -2.79 -3.21
N GLY A 52 -4.80 -3.61 -2.16
CA GLY A 52 -3.85 -3.33 -1.08
C GLY A 52 -2.40 -3.21 -1.57
N GLY A 53 -1.99 -4.08 -2.49
CA GLY A 53 -0.68 -4.04 -3.14
C GLY A 53 -0.46 -2.78 -3.97
N ILE A 54 -1.45 -2.37 -4.76
CA ILE A 54 -1.41 -1.13 -5.54
C ILE A 54 -1.29 0.09 -4.63
N ILE A 55 -2.05 0.14 -3.54
CA ILE A 55 -1.97 1.23 -2.56
C ILE A 55 -0.58 1.27 -1.91
N ALA A 56 -0.08 0.12 -1.47
CA ALA A 56 1.23 0.04 -0.82
C ALA A 56 2.37 0.45 -1.75
N GLY A 57 2.44 -0.16 -2.94
CA GLY A 57 3.48 0.12 -3.93
C GLY A 57 3.37 1.52 -4.52
N GLY A 58 2.15 1.98 -4.81
CA GLY A 58 1.89 3.31 -5.33
C GLY A 58 2.32 4.40 -4.36
N ALA A 59 1.97 4.28 -3.07
CA ALA A 59 2.35 5.27 -2.06
C ALA A 59 3.86 5.35 -1.85
N ALA A 60 4.55 4.20 -1.79
CA ALA A 60 6.00 4.16 -1.69
C ALA A 60 6.68 4.82 -2.91
N THR A 61 6.18 4.52 -4.11
CA THR A 61 6.72 5.06 -5.37
C THR A 61 6.51 6.57 -5.47
N ILE A 62 5.30 7.06 -5.16
CA ILE A 62 4.97 8.48 -5.19
C ILE A 62 5.82 9.25 -4.17
N ALA A 63 5.96 8.74 -2.95
CA ALA A 63 6.77 9.39 -1.92
C ALA A 63 8.25 9.46 -2.33
N ALA A 64 8.80 8.38 -2.89
CA ALA A 64 10.17 8.36 -3.40
C ALA A 64 10.38 9.37 -4.54
N ALA A 65 9.45 9.41 -5.51
CA ALA A 65 9.50 10.36 -6.62
C ALA A 65 9.44 11.82 -6.15
N ALA A 66 8.58 12.12 -5.17
CA ALA A 66 8.46 13.46 -4.59
C ALA A 66 9.74 13.89 -3.86
N VAL A 67 10.33 13.00 -3.06
CA VAL A 67 11.60 13.29 -2.36
C VAL A 67 12.74 13.52 -3.37
N ALA A 68 12.81 12.71 -4.43
CA ALA A 68 13.79 12.87 -5.49
C ALA A 68 13.63 14.21 -6.22
N ALA A 69 12.42 14.59 -6.63
CA ALA A 69 12.14 15.87 -7.25
C ALA A 69 12.55 17.07 -6.37
N LEU A 70 12.27 17.00 -5.06
CA LEU A 70 12.66 18.05 -4.10
C LEU A 70 14.18 18.14 -3.93
N SER A 71 14.93 17.05 -4.10
CA SER A 71 16.39 17.09 -3.99
C SER A 71 17.08 17.82 -5.15
N LEU A 72 16.38 18.00 -6.27
CA LEU A 72 16.84 18.77 -7.43
C LEU A 72 16.70 20.29 -7.24
N ILE A 73 15.84 20.73 -6.33
CA ILE A 73 15.64 22.14 -6.02
C ILE A 73 16.63 22.51 -4.91
N GLN A 74 17.77 23.10 -5.30
CA GLN A 74 18.82 23.56 -4.38
C GLN A 74 18.78 25.09 -4.30
N PHE A 75 18.62 25.63 -3.08
CA PHE A 75 18.79 27.04 -2.75
C PHE A 75 20.04 27.21 -1.90
#